data_AF-A0A4Z0QK36-F1
#
_entry.id   AF-A0A4Z0QK36-F1
#
_cell.length_a   1.000
_cell.length_b   1.000
_cell.length_c   1.000
_cell.angle_alpha   90.00
_cell.angle_beta   90.00
_cell.angle_gamma   90.00
#
_symmetry.space_group_name_H-M   'P 1'
#
loop_
_entity.id
_entity.type
_entity.pdbx_description
1 polymer ?
#
loop_
_entity_poly.entity_id
_entity_poly.type
_entity_poly.pdbx_seq_one_letter_code
_entity_poly.pdbx_strand_id
1 'polypeptide(L)' 'MSYQVLARKWRPQTFADVVGQEHVLTALANGLSLGRIH' A
#
# COMPACT_ATOMS: atom_id res chain seq x y z
N MET A 1 -26.23 -10.89 -4.37
CA MET A 1 -26.05 -9.45 -4.63
C MET A 1 -25.36 -8.81 -3.43
N SER A 2 -24.03 -8.78 -3.42
CA SER A 2 -23.25 -8.17 -2.33
C SER A 2 -22.92 -6.74 -2.72
N TYR A 3 -23.63 -5.78 -2.15
CA TYR A 3 -23.23 -4.37 -2.24
C TYR A 3 -21.90 -4.16 -1.51
N GLN A 4 -20.91 -3.60 -2.19
CA GLN A 4 -19.62 -3.28 -1.59
C GLN A 4 -19.47 -1.77 -1.49
N VAL A 5 -19.22 -1.29 -0.27
CA VAL A 5 -18.94 0.11 0.01
C VAL A 5 -17.65 0.56 -0.69
N LEU A 6 -17.63 1.80 -1.18
CA LEU A 6 -16.50 2.37 -1.93
C LEU A 6 -15.17 2.30 -1.17
N ALA A 7 -15.18 2.59 0.14
CA ALA A 7 -13.98 2.51 0.97
C ALA A 7 -13.33 1.12 0.96
N ARG A 8 -14.16 0.06 0.84
CA ARG A 8 -13.67 -1.32 0.74
C ARG A 8 -13.27 -1.67 -0.70
N LYS A 9 -13.98 -1.15 -1.69
CA LYS A 9 -13.69 -1.38 -3.11
C LYS A 9 -12.36 -0.78 -3.54
N TRP A 10 -12.00 0.37 -2.98
CA TRP A 10 -10.81 1.15 -3.35
C TRP A 10 -9.67 1.06 -2.32
N ARG A 11 -9.73 0.12 -1.38
CA ARG A 11 -8.63 -0.06 -0.43
C ARG A 11 -7.37 -0.47 -1.22
N PRO A 12 -6.26 0.28 -1.13
CA PRO A 12 -5.02 -0.02 -1.84
C PRO A 12 -4.58 -1.46 -1.59
N GLN A 13 -4.28 -2.20 -2.66
CA GLN A 13 -3.78 -3.58 -2.56
C GLN A 13 -2.27 -3.65 -2.72
N THR A 14 -1.69 -2.64 -3.38
CA THR A 14 -0.25 -2.50 -3.57
C THR A 14 0.21 -1.11 -3.14
N PHE A 15 1.52 -0.92 -2.96
CA PHE A 15 2.07 0.40 -2.67
C PHE A 15 1.85 1.42 -3.81
N ALA A 16 1.71 0.96 -5.05
CA ALA A 16 1.42 1.84 -6.19
C ALA A 16 0.00 2.42 -6.17
N ASP A 17 -0.93 1.76 -5.46
CA ASP A 17 -2.32 2.20 -5.34
C ASP A 17 -2.52 3.24 -4.22
N VAL A 18 -1.49 3.48 -3.40
CA VAL A 18 -1.53 4.46 -2.31
C VAL A 18 -1.24 5.84 -2.87
N VAL A 19 -2.14 6.78 -2.62
CA VAL A 19 -1.96 8.18 -3.01
C VAL A 19 -1.23 8.93 -1.89
N GLY A 20 -0.09 9.53 -2.22
CA GLY A 20 0.76 10.27 -1.28
C GLY A 20 1.66 9.36 -0.44
N GLN A 21 2.18 9.87 0.68
CA GLN A 21 3.08 9.14 1.60
C GLN A 21 4.34 8.56 0.92
N GLU A 22 4.85 9.22 -0.11
CA GLU A 22 5.96 8.72 -0.94
C GLU A 22 7.17 8.31 -0.10
N HIS A 23 7.60 9.16 0.85
CA HIS A 23 8.77 8.86 1.70
C HIS A 23 8.58 7.60 2.55
N VAL A 24 7.36 7.34 3.04
CA VAL A 24 7.04 6.15 3.84
C VAL A 24 7.04 4.92 2.96
N LEU A 25 6.39 5.00 1.80
CA LEU A 25 6.32 3.89 0.85
C LEU A 25 7.71 3.53 0.31
N THR A 26 8.56 4.51 0.00
CA THR A 26 9.95 4.28 -0.42
C THR A 26 10.76 3.59 0.66
N ALA A 27 10.67 4.03 1.91
CA ALA A 27 11.41 3.40 3.01
C ALA A 27 10.98 1.94 3.21
N LEU A 28 9.67 1.66 3.21
CA LEU A 28 9.12 0.31 3.36
C LEU A 28 9.46 -0.58 2.17
N ALA A 29 9.29 -0.09 0.94
CA ALA A 29 9.61 -0.83 -0.28
C ALA A 29 11.11 -1.21 -0.30
N ASN A 30 11.99 -0.24 -0.01
CA ASN A 30 13.43 -0.49 0.03
C ASN A 30 13.82 -1.47 1.14
N GLY A 31 13.21 -1.35 2.34
CA GLY A 31 13.45 -2.27 3.45
C GLY A 31 13.09 -3.72 3.10
N LEU A 32 11.92 -3.91 2.48
CA LEU A 32 11.49 -5.22 1.98
C LEU A 32 12.41 -5.75 0.87
N SER A 33 12.75 -4.93 -0.12
CA SER A 33 13.62 -5.33 -1.24
C SER A 33 15.03 -5.69 -0.80
N LEU A 34 15.56 -5.02 0.23
CA LEU A 34 16.91 -5.26 0.76
C LEU A 34 16.93 -6.32 1.87
N GLY A 35 15.79 -6.93 2.21
CA GLY A 35 15.69 -7.89 3.32
C GLY A 35 16.01 -7.28 4.69
N ARG A 36 15.95 -5.95 4.80
CA ARG A 36 16.18 -5.18 6.04
C ARG A 36 14.89 -5.04 6.82
N ILE A 37 14.30 -6.19 7.13
CA ILE A 37 13.10 -6.27 7.98
C ILE A 37 13.63 -6.43 9.40
N HIS A 38 13.51 -5.36 10.20
CA HIS A 38 13.84 -5.39 11.62
C HIS A 38 12.67 -5.92 12.44
#